data_AF-A0A7W8DYR6-F1
#
_entry.id   AF-A0A7W8DYR6-F1
#
_cell.length_a   1.000
_cell.length_b   1.000
_cell.length_c   1.000
_cell.angle_alpha   90.00
_cell.angle_beta   90.00
_cell.angle_gamma   90.00
#
_symmetry.space_group_name_H-M   'P 1'
#
loop_
_entity.id
_entity.type
_entity.pdbx_description
1 polymer ?
#
loop_
_entity_poly.entity_id
_entity_poly.type
_entity_poly.pdbx_seq_one_letter_code
_entity_poly.pdbx_strand_id
1 'polypeptide(L)' 'MLVRVTGSHHVFKHPKSKDIVTVPHPKKDLGKGLVRAIYKGAGWKPD' A
#
# COMPACT_ATOMS: atom_id res chain seq x y z
N MET A 1 9.81 2.36 0.16
CA MET A 1 10.45 2.47 1.49
C MET A 1 9.38 2.60 2.55
N LEU A 2 9.45 1.82 3.64
CA LEU A 2 8.54 1.97 4.79
C LEU A 2 8.91 3.26 5.54
N VAL A 3 7.94 4.15 5.74
CA VAL A 3 8.18 5.47 6.34
C VAL A 3 7.66 5.54 7.76
N ARG A 4 6.46 5.00 7.99
CA ARG A 4 5.85 4.97 9.32
C ARG A 4 4.99 3.72 9.47
N VAL A 5 4.90 3.25 10.70
CA VAL A 5 3.98 2.19 11.11
C VAL A 5 3.16 2.73 12.27
N THR A 6 1.85 2.61 12.17
CA THR A 6 0.93 2.97 13.24
C THR A 6 0.00 1.80 13.48
N GLY A 7 0.35 0.96 14.46
CA GLY A 7 -0.30 -0.32 14.71
C GLY A 7 -0.32 -1.17 13.44
N SER A 8 -1.52 -1.54 12.98
CA SER A 8 -1.67 -2.36 11.78
C SER A 8 -1.53 -1.59 10.46
N HIS A 9 -1.31 -0.27 10.47
CA HIS A 9 -1.20 0.53 9.23
C HIS A 9 0.26 0.81 8.90
N HIS A 10 0.75 0.23 7.80
CA HIS A 10 2.10 0.40 7.29
C HIS A 10 2.07 1.40 6.13
N VAL A 11 2.85 2.47 6.22
CA VAL A 11 2.89 3.50 5.18
C VAL A 11 4.19 3.39 4.41
N PHE A 12 4.06 3.12 3.12
CA PHE A 12 5.13 3.01 2.15
C PHE A 12 5.18 4.26 1.30
N LYS A 13 6.39 4.78 1.07
CA LYS A 13 6.66 5.85 0.11
C LYS A 13 7.47 5.29 -1.05
N HIS A 14 7.14 5.67 -2.27
CA HIS A 14 7.93 5.28 -3.43
C HIS A 14 9.30 6.02 -3.41
N PRO A 15 10.42 5.35 -3.69
CA PRO A 15 11.74 5.99 -3.61
C PRO A 15 12.01 6.99 -4.74
N LYS A 16 11.38 6.79 -5.91
CA LYS A 16 11.56 7.62 -7.11
C LYS A 16 10.39 8.57 -7.41
N SER A 17 9.24 8.34 -6.77
CA SER A 17 7.97 8.99 -7.04
C SER A 17 7.42 9.48 -5.72
N LYS A 18 6.64 10.56 -5.74
CA LYS A 18 6.12 11.18 -4.51
C LYS A 18 4.92 10.42 -3.91
N ASP A 19 4.59 9.25 -4.47
CA ASP A 19 3.44 8.44 -4.08
C ASP A 19 3.64 7.80 -2.70
N ILE A 20 2.57 7.85 -1.92
CA ILE A 20 2.49 7.30 -0.57
C ILE A 20 1.30 6.35 -0.52
N VAL A 21 1.56 5.12 -0.10
CA VAL A 21 0.58 4.03 -0.05
C VAL A 21 0.51 3.48 1.37
N THR A 22 -0.70 3.30 1.88
CA THR A 22 -0.92 2.70 3.20
C THR A 22 -1.47 1.29 3.03
N VAL A 23 -0.80 0.32 3.65
CA VAL A 23 -1.18 -1.10 3.62
C VAL A 23 -1.50 -1.55 5.04
N PRO A 24 -2.70 -2.11 5.28
CA PRO A 24 -3.01 -2.73 6.55
C PRO A 24 -2.34 -4.12 6.65
N HIS A 25 -1.44 -4.29 7.61
CA HIS A 25 -0.76 -5.55 7.94
C HIS A 25 -0.87 -5.75 9.45
N PRO A 26 -1.31 -6.92 9.98
CA PRO A 26 -0.95 -8.28 9.55
C PRO A 26 -2.01 -9.07 8.76
N LYS A 27 -2.97 -8.39 8.12
CA LYS A 27 -4.03 -9.08 7.36
C LYS A 27 -3.44 -9.87 6.18
N LYS A 28 -3.62 -11.20 6.20
CA LYS A 28 -3.13 -12.11 5.14
C LYS A 28 -3.87 -11.89 3.83
N ASP A 29 -5.19 -11.78 3.89
CA ASP A 29 -6.06 -11.58 2.73
C ASP A 29 -6.54 -10.13 2.65
N LEU A 30 -5.98 -9.41 1.69
CA LEU A 30 -6.50 -8.10 1.27
C LEU A 30 -7.58 -8.35 0.22
N GLY A 31 -8.81 -7.89 0.49
CA GLY A 31 -9.90 -8.06 -0.47
C GLY A 31 -9.56 -7.44 -1.84
N LYS A 32 -10.06 -8.02 -2.93
CA LYS A 32 -9.75 -7.59 -4.31
C LYS A 32 -9.93 -6.09 -4.55
N GLY A 33 -10.94 -5.46 -3.92
CA GLY A 33 -11.15 -4.01 -4.01
C GLY A 33 -10.06 -3.18 -3.34
N LEU A 34 -9.57 -3.62 -2.18
CA LEU A 34 -8.47 -2.97 -1.46
C LEU A 34 -7.15 -3.12 -2.23
N VAL A 35 -6.90 -4.32 -2.78
CA VAL A 35 -5.73 -4.58 -3.64
C VAL A 35 -5.75 -3.66 -4.87
N ARG A 36 -6.89 -3.52 -5.55
CA ARG A 36 -7.03 -2.59 -6.68
C ARG A 36 -6.82 -1.12 -6.29
N ALA A 37 -7.30 -0.71 -5.11
CA ALA A 37 -7.07 0.65 -4.61
C ALA A 37 -5.59 0.90 -4.31
N ILE A 38 -4.90 -0.07 -3.72
CA ILE A 38 -3.46 -0.04 -3.47
C ILE A 38 -2.69 0.00 -4.79
N TYR A 39 -3.03 -0.84 -5.77
CA TYR A 39 -2.42 -0.82 -7.09
C TYR A 39 -2.59 0.53 -7.79
N LYS A 40 -3.80 1.11 -7.75
CA LYS A 40 -4.05 2.45 -8.29
C LYS A 40 -3.19 3.51 -7.59
N GLY A 41 -3.10 3.47 -6.27
CA GLY A 41 -2.26 4.39 -5.48
C GLY A 41 -0.76 4.19 -5.69
N ALA A 42 -0.32 2.99 -6.06
CA ALA A 42 1.05 2.65 -6.38
C ALA A 42 1.41 2.86 -7.86
N GLY A 43 0.42 3.19 -8.72
CA GLY A 43 0.61 3.25 -10.18
C GLY A 43 0.91 1.88 -10.82
N TRP A 44 0.55 0.79 -10.15
CA TRP A 44 0.78 -0.57 -10.62
C TRP A 44 -0.40 -1.08 -11.46
N LYS A 45 -0.10 -1.86 -12.50
CA LYS A 45 -1.14 -2.54 -13.27
C LYS A 45 -1.75 -3.63 -12.39
N PRO A 46 -3.08 -3.69 -12.25
CA PRO A 46 -3.72 -4.77 -11.53
C PRO A 46 -3.57 -6.07 -12.36
N ASP A 47 -3.03 -7.10 -11.73
CA ASP A 47 -3.12 -8.50 -12.20
C ASP A 47 -4.56 -9.05 -12.09
#